data_AF-A0A1F8TXJ2-F1
#
_entry.id   AF-A0A1F8TXJ2-F1
#
_cell.length_a   1.000
_cell.length_b   1.000
_cell.length_c   1.000
_cell.angle_alpha   90.00
_cell.angle_beta   90.00
_cell.angle_gamma   90.00
#
_symmetry.space_group_name_H-M   'P 1'
#
loop_
_entity.id
_entity.type
_entity.pdbx_description
1 polymer ?
#
loop_
_entity_poly.entity_id
_entity_poly.type
_entity_poly.pdbx_seq_one_letter_code
_entity_poly.pdbx_strand_id
1 'polypeptide(L)'
;MRCPKCNLDIDENIMSCPMCQTKLLEQLQEEKSEKEGTVGTALLLTAKDEIQANIVESLLKAYGIPLSRKYKGNDTFGKIVLGLTVNGIDLYVPKSAFEEAKGIIENELPEEQEAEFEEALEIEAMKEKYEDRRRSRAWIAILFFVPGILILIGVAIYWIISLLF
;
A
#
# COMPACT_ATOMS: atom_id res chain seq x y z
N MET A 1 33.74 -20.54 9.71
CA MET A 1 33.30 -20.51 8.29
C MET A 1 34.51 -20.70 7.36
N ARG A 2 34.36 -21.36 6.20
CA ARG A 2 35.45 -21.51 5.21
C ARG A 2 35.50 -20.35 4.23
N CYS A 3 36.68 -19.77 4.03
CA CYS A 3 36.86 -18.73 3.02
C CYS A 3 36.80 -19.33 1.60
N PRO A 4 35.96 -18.80 0.69
CA PRO A 4 35.80 -19.35 -0.66
C PRO A 4 37.05 -19.20 -1.56
N LYS A 5 37.99 -18.33 -1.19
CA LYS A 5 39.19 -18.04 -2.00
C LYS A 5 40.42 -18.86 -1.60
N CYS A 6 40.61 -19.12 -0.30
CA CYS A 6 41.79 -19.83 0.22
C CYS A 6 41.46 -21.10 1.01
N ASN A 7 40.17 -21.43 1.15
CA ASN A 7 39.65 -22.63 1.79
C ASN A 7 40.18 -22.90 3.21
N LEU A 8 40.55 -21.83 3.94
CA LEU A 8 40.98 -21.89 5.33
C LEU A 8 39.75 -21.80 6.25
N ASP A 9 39.76 -22.57 7.33
CA ASP A 9 38.76 -22.49 8.39
C ASP A 9 39.00 -21.22 9.24
N ILE A 10 38.07 -20.25 9.17
CA ILE A 10 38.15 -18.97 9.88
C ILE A 10 37.14 -18.94 11.02
N ASP A 11 37.56 -18.38 12.16
CA ASP A 11 36.73 -18.10 13.33
C ASP A 11 35.72 -16.96 13.06
N GLU A 12 34.56 -17.00 13.70
CA GLU A 12 33.38 -16.21 13.32
C GLU A 12 33.51 -14.70 13.62
N ASN A 13 34.57 -14.30 14.33
CA ASN A 13 34.76 -12.93 14.81
C ASN A 13 35.91 -12.17 14.10
N ILE A 14 36.29 -12.58 12.89
CA ILE A 14 37.41 -12.00 12.13
C ILE A 14 36.89 -11.35 10.83
N MET A 15 36.95 -10.01 10.72
CA MET A 15 36.39 -9.23 9.59
C MET A 15 37.24 -9.23 8.29
N SER A 16 38.42 -9.84 8.29
CA SER A 16 39.23 -10.00 7.07
C SER A 16 40.12 -11.23 7.15
N CYS A 17 40.21 -12.01 6.07
CA CYS A 17 41.05 -13.19 6.06
C CYS A 17 42.54 -12.78 6.03
N PRO A 18 43.38 -13.21 6.99
CA PRO A 18 44.77 -12.79 7.10
C PRO A 18 45.67 -13.29 5.95
N MET A 19 45.23 -14.26 5.15
CA MET A 19 46.00 -14.84 4.05
C MET A 19 45.69 -14.22 2.67
N CYS A 20 44.49 -13.67 2.46
CA CYS A 20 44.09 -13.12 1.14
C CYS A 20 43.58 -11.68 1.20
N GLN A 21 43.55 -11.06 2.38
CA GLN A 21 43.14 -9.67 2.64
C GLN A 21 41.83 -9.25 1.97
N THR A 22 40.92 -10.17 1.67
CA THR A 22 39.56 -9.80 1.24
C THR A 22 38.76 -9.34 2.46
N LYS A 23 38.38 -8.07 2.47
CA LYS A 23 37.32 -7.54 3.36
C LYS A 23 36.04 -8.33 3.11
N LEU A 24 35.52 -8.98 4.14
CA LEU A 24 34.27 -9.75 4.06
C LEU A 24 33.01 -8.89 4.18
N LEU A 25 33.14 -7.56 4.22
CA LEU A 25 32.04 -6.61 4.41
C LEU A 25 32.09 -5.47 3.38
N GLU A 26 32.10 -5.81 2.08
CA GLU A 26 31.81 -4.81 1.03
C GLU A 26 30.95 -5.38 -0.13
N GLN A 27 30.60 -6.67 -0.11
CA GLN A 27 29.80 -7.29 -1.21
C GLN A 27 28.29 -7.44 -0.91
N LEU A 28 27.77 -6.91 0.21
CA LEU A 28 26.33 -6.97 0.52
C LEU A 28 25.63 -5.60 0.50
N GLN A 29 26.38 -4.50 0.32
CA GLN A 29 25.81 -3.16 0.19
C GLN A 29 25.85 -2.62 -1.24
N GLU A 30 26.64 -3.22 -2.16
CA GLU A 30 26.66 -2.83 -3.56
C GLU A 30 25.54 -3.50 -4.38
N GLU A 31 25.11 -4.72 -4.07
CA GLU A 31 24.06 -5.39 -4.86
C GLU A 31 22.63 -4.83 -4.66
N LYS A 32 22.38 -4.03 -3.62
CA LYS A 32 21.03 -3.52 -3.32
C LYS A 32 20.81 -2.04 -3.64
N SER A 33 21.88 -1.26 -3.84
CA SER A 33 21.77 0.16 -4.22
C SER A 33 22.27 0.45 -5.65
N GLU A 34 22.82 -0.53 -6.37
CA GLU A 34 23.43 -0.33 -7.70
C GLU A 34 22.65 -0.98 -8.86
N LYS A 35 21.31 -0.97 -8.77
CA LYS A 35 20.44 -0.97 -9.98
C LYS A 35 19.80 0.39 -10.23
N GLU A 36 20.37 1.46 -9.66
CA GLU A 36 20.21 2.83 -10.16
C GLU A 36 21.30 3.08 -11.22
N GLY A 37 21.13 2.47 -12.39
CA GLY A 37 22.13 2.52 -13.46
C GLY A 37 21.51 2.34 -14.84
N THR A 38 20.91 3.41 -15.36
CA THR A 38 21.04 3.88 -16.76
C THR A 38 21.01 2.86 -17.93
N VAL A 39 20.33 1.72 -17.83
CA VAL A 39 19.86 1.00 -19.01
C VAL A 39 18.46 1.51 -19.27
N GLY A 40 18.37 2.55 -20.10
CA GLY A 40 17.23 3.47 -20.17
C GLY A 40 15.88 2.83 -19.86
N THR A 41 15.29 3.24 -18.74
CA THR A 41 13.91 2.89 -18.35
C THR A 41 12.98 3.99 -18.85
N ALA A 42 11.88 3.61 -19.47
CA ALA A 42 10.82 4.53 -19.87
C ALA A 42 9.67 4.45 -18.86
N LEU A 43 9.05 5.60 -18.57
CA LEU A 43 7.83 5.65 -17.76
C LEU A 43 6.67 5.18 -18.62
N LEU A 44 5.99 4.13 -18.16
CA LEU A 44 4.86 3.50 -18.85
C LEU A 44 3.57 4.24 -18.49
N LEU A 45 3.22 4.23 -17.20
CA LEU A 45 2.03 4.89 -16.68
C LEU A 45 2.19 5.20 -15.18
N THR A 46 1.35 6.10 -14.69
CA THR A 46 1.19 6.36 -13.25
C THR A 46 -0.12 5.75 -12.79
N ALA A 47 -0.05 4.70 -11.97
CA ALA A 47 -1.22 4.05 -11.40
C ALA A 47 -1.75 4.88 -10.22
N LYS A 48 -3.09 4.99 -10.09
CA LYS A 48 -3.74 5.71 -8.98
C LYS A 48 -3.57 4.95 -7.66
N ASP A 49 -3.73 3.63 -7.72
CA ASP A 49 -3.74 2.75 -6.54
C ASP A 49 -2.81 1.54 -6.69
N GLU A 50 -2.48 0.92 -5.55
CA GLU A 50 -1.68 -0.31 -5.49
C GLU A 50 -2.35 -1.49 -6.22
N ILE A 51 -3.68 -1.53 -6.24
CA ILE A 51 -4.45 -2.55 -6.98
C ILE A 51 -4.22 -2.40 -8.48
N GLN A 52 -4.35 -1.19 -9.02
CA GLN A 52 -4.12 -0.93 -10.44
C GLN A 52 -2.66 -1.26 -10.83
N ALA A 53 -1.69 -0.87 -9.99
CA ALA A 53 -0.29 -1.23 -10.20
C ALA A 53 -0.05 -2.76 -10.18
N ASN A 54 -0.73 -3.50 -9.30
CA ASN A 54 -0.63 -4.96 -9.24
C ASN A 54 -1.23 -5.65 -10.46
N ILE A 55 -2.36 -5.14 -10.99
CA ILE A 55 -2.99 -5.67 -12.20
C ILE A 55 -2.04 -5.51 -13.38
N VAL A 56 -1.50 -4.30 -13.59
CA VAL A 56 -0.57 -4.01 -14.69
C VAL A 56 0.73 -4.81 -14.56
N GLU A 57 1.29 -4.94 -13.35
CA GLU A 57 2.47 -5.78 -13.13
C GLU A 57 2.18 -7.25 -13.46
N SER A 58 1.04 -7.78 -13.01
CA SER A 58 0.68 -9.18 -13.25
C SER A 58 0.49 -9.47 -14.74
N LEU A 59 -0.12 -8.54 -15.47
CA LEU A 59 -0.29 -8.60 -16.91
C LEU A 59 1.07 -8.64 -17.62
N LEU A 60 1.91 -7.63 -17.41
CA LEU A 60 3.22 -7.53 -18.06
C LEU A 60 4.17 -8.67 -17.68
N LYS A 61 4.05 -9.19 -16.45
CA LYS A 61 4.79 -10.36 -15.99
C LYS A 61 4.37 -11.64 -16.71
N ALA A 62 3.10 -11.80 -17.09
CA ALA A 62 2.63 -12.91 -17.91
C ALA A 62 3.29 -12.89 -19.31
N TYR A 63 3.56 -11.70 -19.84
CA TYR A 63 4.30 -11.49 -21.10
C TYR A 63 5.83 -11.51 -20.93
N GLY A 64 6.34 -11.72 -19.70
CA GLY A 64 7.78 -11.79 -19.42
C GLY A 64 8.50 -10.44 -19.38
N ILE A 65 7.76 -9.33 -19.32
CA ILE A 65 8.33 -7.98 -19.29
C ILE A 65 8.60 -7.57 -17.83
N PRO A 66 9.86 -7.24 -17.47
CA PRO A 66 10.18 -6.80 -16.12
C PRO A 66 9.67 -5.36 -15.89
N LEU A 67 9.06 -5.15 -14.73
CA LEU A 67 8.48 -3.87 -14.33
C LEU A 67 9.06 -3.40 -13.00
N SER A 68 9.36 -2.10 -12.92
CA SER A 68 9.90 -1.44 -11.73
C SER A 68 8.92 -0.38 -11.23
N ARG A 69 8.59 -0.42 -9.94
CA ARG A 69 7.65 0.52 -9.31
C ARG A 69 8.39 1.57 -8.51
N LYS A 70 7.96 2.84 -8.61
CA LYS A 70 8.47 3.95 -7.81
C LYS A 70 7.32 4.70 -7.15
N TYR A 71 7.34 4.74 -5.82
CA TYR A 71 6.38 5.49 -5.03
C TYR A 71 6.77 6.97 -4.98
N LYS A 72 5.80 7.87 -5.16
CA LYS A 72 6.03 9.32 -5.10
C LYS A 72 6.00 9.85 -3.66
N GLY A 73 7.18 10.06 -3.07
CA GLY A 73 7.35 10.80 -1.79
C GLY A 73 7.22 9.95 -0.53
N ASN A 74 6.78 10.56 0.59
CA ASN A 74 6.60 9.93 1.92
C ASN A 74 5.33 9.04 2.01
N ASP A 75 4.95 8.41 0.89
CA ASP A 75 3.83 7.48 0.74
C ASP A 75 3.77 6.43 1.85
N THR A 76 4.94 5.98 2.34
CA THR A 76 5.07 4.91 3.33
C THR A 76 4.21 5.14 4.57
N PHE A 77 4.09 6.37 5.04
CA PHE A 77 3.28 6.67 6.24
C PHE A 77 1.78 6.60 5.96
N GLY A 78 1.34 7.11 4.80
CA GLY A 78 -0.05 7.00 4.34
C GLY A 78 -0.45 5.55 4.08
N LYS A 79 0.44 4.77 3.45
CA LYS A 79 0.25 3.35 3.22
C LYS A 79 0.11 2.55 4.51
N ILE A 80 0.96 2.79 5.51
CA ILE A 80 0.90 2.05 6.78
C ILE A 80 -0.37 2.38 7.57
N VAL A 81 -0.82 3.63 7.55
CA VAL A 81 -1.94 4.09 8.40
C VAL A 81 -3.30 3.93 7.71
N LEU A 82 -3.38 4.22 6.41
CA LEU A 82 -4.64 4.28 5.65
C LEU A 82 -4.77 3.13 4.63
N GLY A 83 -3.71 2.36 4.37
CA GLY A 83 -3.70 1.31 3.35
C GLY A 83 -3.78 1.83 1.92
N LEU A 84 -3.64 3.15 1.71
CA LEU A 84 -3.85 3.82 0.42
C LEU A 84 -2.66 4.71 0.06
N THR A 85 -2.31 4.73 -1.22
CA THR A 85 -1.22 5.53 -1.79
C THR A 85 -1.77 6.85 -2.32
N VAL A 86 -1.59 7.96 -1.59
CA VAL A 86 -2.20 9.26 -1.93
C VAL A 86 -1.61 9.89 -3.22
N ASN A 87 -0.37 9.54 -3.57
CA ASN A 87 0.37 10.18 -4.65
C ASN A 87 0.54 9.31 -5.91
N GLY A 88 -0.10 8.13 -5.95
CA GLY A 88 0.03 7.17 -7.04
C GLY A 88 1.43 6.54 -7.15
N ILE A 89 1.53 5.53 -8.01
CA ILE A 89 2.72 4.71 -8.20
C ILE A 89 3.18 4.82 -9.65
N ASP A 90 4.41 5.26 -9.88
CA ASP A 90 4.99 5.30 -11.23
C ASP A 90 5.52 3.91 -11.60
N LEU A 91 5.09 3.42 -12.76
CA LEU A 91 5.53 2.15 -13.32
C LEU A 91 6.52 2.39 -14.45
N TYR A 92 7.69 1.76 -14.34
CA TYR A 92 8.78 1.87 -15.30
C TYR A 92 9.05 0.52 -15.96
N VAL A 93 9.35 0.59 -17.26
CA VAL A 93 9.69 -0.57 -18.10
C VAL A 93 11.00 -0.28 -18.84
N PRO A 94 11.84 -1.28 -19.15
CA PRO A 94 13.02 -1.07 -20.00
C PRO A 94 12.62 -0.46 -21.35
N LYS A 95 13.41 0.49 -21.88
CA LYS A 95 13.14 1.15 -23.18
C LYS A 95 12.92 0.16 -24.33
N SER A 96 13.61 -0.98 -24.31
CA SER A 96 13.47 -2.03 -25.33
C SER A 96 12.09 -2.68 -25.35
N ALA A 97 11.37 -2.67 -24.23
CA ALA A 97 10.05 -3.30 -24.08
C ALA A 97 8.92 -2.27 -23.91
N PHE A 98 9.20 -0.97 -24.10
CA PHE A 98 8.21 0.09 -23.91
C PHE A 98 7.06 0.01 -24.92
N GLU A 99 7.38 -0.16 -26.20
CA GLU A 99 6.37 -0.24 -27.27
C GLU A 99 5.50 -1.50 -27.11
N GLU A 100 6.13 -2.62 -26.76
CA GLU A 100 5.44 -3.88 -26.51
C GLU A 100 4.50 -3.78 -25.30
N ALA A 101 4.99 -3.24 -24.19
CA ALA A 101 4.19 -3.04 -22.98
C ALA A 101 3.01 -2.08 -23.22
N LYS A 102 3.20 -1.00 -24.00
CA LYS A 102 2.13 -0.06 -24.37
C LYS A 102 1.06 -0.76 -25.22
N GLY A 103 1.49 -1.56 -26.20
CA GLY A 103 0.57 -2.32 -27.05
C GLY A 103 -0.24 -3.36 -26.27
N ILE A 104 0.37 -4.04 -25.29
CA ILE A 104 -0.33 -5.01 -24.43
C ILE A 104 -1.45 -4.32 -23.65
N ILE A 105 -1.13 -3.18 -23.02
CA ILE A 105 -2.08 -2.44 -22.20
C ILE A 105 -3.25 -1.93 -23.02
N GLU A 106 -3.00 -1.34 -24.19
CA GLU A 106 -4.07 -0.83 -25.06
C GLU A 106 -4.98 -1.95 -25.60
N ASN A 107 -4.48 -3.18 -25.77
CA ASN A 107 -5.27 -4.29 -26.28
C ASN A 107 -6.03 -5.07 -25.19
N GLU A 108 -5.47 -5.20 -23.99
CA GLU A 108 -6.05 -6.01 -22.90
C GLU A 108 -6.77 -5.19 -21.83
N LEU A 109 -6.48 -3.89 -21.70
CA LEU A 109 -7.29 -2.95 -20.93
C LEU A 109 -8.06 -2.04 -21.89
N PRO A 110 -9.19 -2.49 -22.47
CA PRO A 110 -10.07 -1.60 -23.19
C PRO A 110 -10.59 -0.51 -22.25
N GLU A 111 -10.61 0.75 -22.72
CA GLU A 111 -11.05 1.94 -21.96
C GLU A 111 -12.41 1.75 -21.27
N GLU A 112 -13.28 0.91 -21.85
CA GLU A 112 -14.59 0.54 -21.32
C GLU A 112 -14.50 -0.19 -19.96
N GLN A 113 -13.51 -1.06 -19.77
CA GLN A 113 -13.31 -1.79 -18.50
C GLN A 113 -12.75 -0.91 -17.40
N GLU A 114 -11.88 0.04 -17.75
CA GLU A 114 -11.36 1.02 -16.77
C GLU A 114 -12.48 1.95 -16.28
N ALA A 115 -13.33 2.43 -17.19
CA ALA A 115 -14.47 3.28 -16.84
C ALA A 115 -15.48 2.56 -15.94
N GLU A 116 -15.81 1.30 -16.23
CA GLU A 116 -16.75 0.51 -15.44
C GLU A 116 -16.20 0.18 -14.04
N PHE A 117 -14.89 -0.07 -13.93
CA PHE A 117 -14.22 -0.26 -12.63
C PHE A 117 -14.16 1.03 -11.81
N GLU A 118 -13.83 2.17 -12.42
CA GLU A 118 -13.85 3.48 -11.75
C GLU A 118 -15.25 3.83 -11.25
N GLU A 119 -16.28 3.61 -12.08
CA GLU A 119 -17.68 3.86 -11.71
C GLU A 119 -18.12 2.96 -10.54
N ALA A 120 -17.75 1.68 -10.55
CA ALA A 120 -18.02 0.75 -9.45
C ALA A 120 -17.38 1.21 -8.13
N LEU A 121 -16.12 1.66 -8.18
CA LEU A 121 -15.36 2.12 -7.02
C LEU A 121 -15.94 3.43 -6.45
N GLU A 122 -16.35 4.35 -7.32
CA GLU A 122 -17.05 5.58 -6.92
C GLU A 122 -18.40 5.28 -6.25
N ILE A 123 -19.17 4.33 -6.79
CA ILE A 123 -20.45 3.91 -6.20
C ILE A 123 -20.23 3.28 -4.82
N GLU A 124 -19.20 2.43 -4.66
CA GLU A 124 -18.83 1.83 -3.37
C GLU A 124 -18.41 2.88 -2.34
N ALA A 125 -17.50 3.79 -2.72
CA ALA A 125 -17.07 4.89 -1.86
C ALA A 125 -18.23 5.81 -1.45
N MET A 126 -19.17 6.06 -2.38
CA MET A 126 -20.37 6.86 -2.10
C MET A 126 -21.31 6.16 -1.11
N LYS A 127 -21.48 4.83 -1.23
CA LYS A 127 -22.29 4.01 -0.31
C LYS A 127 -21.71 4.01 1.11
N GLU A 128 -20.40 3.77 1.26
CA GLU A 128 -19.72 3.75 2.55
C GLU A 128 -19.91 5.09 3.30
N LYS A 129 -19.72 6.21 2.57
CA LYS A 129 -19.90 7.56 3.11
C LYS A 129 -21.34 7.88 3.54
N TYR A 130 -22.35 7.20 2.98
CA TYR A 130 -23.74 7.36 3.38
C TYR A 130 -24.08 6.56 4.63
N GLU A 131 -23.55 5.35 4.77
CA GLU A 131 -23.75 4.50 5.94
C GLU A 131 -23.19 5.12 7.22
N ASP A 132 -22.00 5.71 7.13
CA ASP A 132 -21.36 6.40 8.26
C ASP A 132 -22.13 7.65 8.73
N ARG A 133 -22.75 8.38 7.80
CA ARG A 133 -23.60 9.53 8.12
C ARG A 133 -24.87 9.13 8.86
N ARG A 134 -25.38 7.93 8.66
CA ARG A 134 -26.58 7.43 9.36
C ARG A 134 -26.24 7.00 10.79
N ARG A 135 -25.10 6.34 10.98
CA ARG A 135 -24.66 5.86 12.29
C ARG A 135 -24.32 7.02 13.24
N SER A 136 -23.64 8.05 12.74
CA SER A 136 -23.26 9.23 13.55
C SER A 136 -24.46 10.05 14.03
N ARG A 137 -25.47 10.29 13.18
CA ARG A 137 -26.68 11.03 13.58
C ARG A 137 -27.51 10.30 14.63
N ALA A 138 -27.64 8.97 14.51
CA ALA A 138 -28.36 8.15 15.48
C ALA A 138 -27.62 8.10 16.83
N TRP A 139 -26.29 7.96 16.83
CA TRP A 139 -25.49 7.95 18.05
C TRP A 139 -25.49 9.30 18.79
N ILE A 140 -25.44 10.41 18.05
CA ILE A 140 -25.54 11.76 18.64
C ILE A 140 -26.91 11.94 19.29
N ALA A 141 -28.01 11.56 18.62
CA ALA A 141 -29.34 11.63 19.21
C ALA A 141 -29.44 10.78 20.49
N ILE A 142 -28.93 9.54 20.47
CA ILE A 142 -28.90 8.65 21.64
C ILE A 142 -28.12 9.30 22.80
N LEU A 143 -26.99 9.96 22.54
CA LEU A 143 -26.17 10.60 23.57
C LEU A 143 -26.90 11.75 24.30
N PHE A 144 -27.77 12.49 23.62
CA PHE A 144 -28.53 13.59 24.24
C PHE A 144 -29.86 13.14 24.86
N PHE A 145 -30.58 12.19 24.23
CA PHE A 145 -31.90 11.77 24.70
C PHE A 145 -31.85 10.75 25.83
N VAL A 146 -30.87 9.83 25.84
CA VAL A 146 -30.75 8.81 26.90
C VAL A 146 -30.54 9.39 28.31
N PRO A 147 -29.62 10.34 28.56
CA PRO A 147 -29.43 10.89 29.91
C PRO A 147 -30.65 11.69 30.40
N GLY A 148 -31.32 12.44 29.50
CA GLY A 148 -32.55 13.15 29.84
C GLY A 148 -33.70 12.22 30.23
N ILE A 149 -33.88 11.13 29.47
CA ILE A 149 -34.88 10.10 29.76
C ILE A 149 -34.59 9.40 31.09
N LEU A 150 -33.32 9.05 31.37
CA LEU A 150 -32.93 8.42 32.63
C LEU A 150 -33.19 9.32 33.85
N ILE A 151 -32.91 10.62 33.74
CA ILE A 151 -33.19 11.59 34.81
C ILE A 151 -34.70 11.72 35.04
N LEU A 152 -35.50 11.83 33.96
CA LEU A 152 -36.95 11.92 34.07
C LEU A 152 -37.56 10.67 34.71
N ILE A 153 -37.09 9.48 34.34
CA ILE A 153 -37.50 8.22 34.96
C ILE A 153 -37.13 8.21 36.45
N GLY A 154 -35.92 8.62 36.81
CA GLY A 154 -35.50 8.71 38.22
C GLY A 154 -36.36 9.66 39.05
N VAL A 155 -36.69 10.84 38.51
CA VAL A 155 -37.59 11.81 39.16
C VAL A 155 -39.00 11.24 39.32
N ALA A 156 -39.53 10.58 38.29
CA ALA A 156 -40.84 9.94 38.36
C ALA A 156 -40.89 8.83 39.43
N ILE A 157 -39.85 7.99 39.49
CA ILE A 157 -39.73 6.94 40.51
C ILE A 157 -39.66 7.55 41.92
N TYR A 158 -38.86 8.60 42.11
CA TYR A 158 -38.76 9.30 43.38
C TYR A 158 -40.10 9.88 43.85
N TRP A 159 -40.84 10.51 42.93
CA TRP A 159 -42.19 11.03 43.20
C TRP A 159 -43.18 9.93 43.60
N ILE A 160 -43.16 8.80 42.90
CA ILE A 160 -44.03 7.66 43.20
C ILE A 160 -43.72 7.09 44.59
N ILE A 161 -42.43 6.93 44.93
CA ILE A 161 -42.03 6.43 46.25
C ILE A 161 -42.43 7.41 47.36
N SER A 162 -42.24 8.71 47.16
CA SER A 162 -42.64 9.76 48.10
C SER A 162 -44.15 9.93 48.27
N LEU A 163 -44.96 9.35 47.39
CA LEU A 163 -46.42 9.35 47.47
C LEU A 163 -46.96 8.07 48.13
N LEU A 164 -46.12 7.03 48.20
CA LEU A 164 -46.47 5.70 48.72
C LEU A 164 -46.00 5.51 50.17
N PHE A 165 -45.04 6.31 50.63
CA PHE A 165 -44.55 6.45 52.00
C PHE A 165 -44.93 7.82 52.58
#